data_AF-A0A6L9QSU7-F1
#
_entry.id   AF-A0A6L9QSU7-F1
#
_cell.length_a   1.000
_cell.length_b   1.000
_cell.length_c   1.000
_cell.angle_alpha   90.00
_cell.angle_beta   90.00
_cell.angle_gamma   90.00
#
_symmetry.space_group_name_H-M   'P 1'
#
loop_
_entity.id
_entity.type
_entity.pdbx_description
1 polymer ?
#
loop_
_entity_poly.entity_id
_entity_poly.type
_entity_poly.pdbx_seq_one_letter_code
_entity_poly.pdbx_strand_id
1 'polypeptide(L)'
;MVRVLYVTGWCRSGTTLLGNLLGELPGAVHVGELRYLWTNGVLGRGTNTLCGCGRDVPECPLWKAVIARLAGADPAWHAERAVARQQAALRTR
;
A
#
# COMPACT_ATOMS: atom_id res chain seq x y z
N MET A 1 -18.55 -5.37 8.81
CA MET A 1 -18.19 -5.09 7.41
C MET A 1 -17.29 -3.86 7.40
N VAL A 2 -16.16 -3.87 6.68
CA VAL A 2 -15.24 -2.72 6.60
C VAL A 2 -15.73 -1.76 5.52
N ARG A 3 -15.82 -0.46 5.83
CA ARG A 3 -16.12 0.59 4.85
C ARG A 3 -14.82 1.05 4.21
N VAL A 4 -14.77 1.10 2.88
CA VAL A 4 -13.59 1.52 2.13
C VAL A 4 -13.90 2.84 1.42
N LEU A 5 -13.10 3.87 1.69
CA LEU A 5 -13.11 5.13 0.97
C LEU A 5 -11.93 5.16 -0.01
N TYR A 6 -12.22 5.12 -1.31
CA TYR A 6 -11.20 5.22 -2.35
C TYR A 6 -10.98 6.67 -2.76
N VAL A 7 -9.81 7.23 -2.46
CA VAL A 7 -9.44 8.59 -2.85
C VAL A 7 -8.75 8.53 -4.23
N THR A 8 -9.33 9.21 -5.21
CA THR A 8 -8.80 9.31 -6.57
C THR A 8 -8.65 10.76 -7.00
N GLY A 9 -7.66 11.06 -7.82
CA GLY A 9 -7.35 12.40 -8.29
C GLY A 9 -6.14 12.37 -9.23
N TRP A 10 -5.85 13.50 -9.88
CA TRP A 10 -4.64 13.61 -10.69
C TRP A 10 -3.38 13.63 -9.80
N CYS A 11 -2.22 13.34 -10.40
CA CYS A 11 -0.94 13.44 -9.71
C CYS A 11 -0.77 14.82 -9.08
N ARG A 12 -0.37 14.83 -7.79
CA ARG A 12 -0.08 16.05 -7.02
C ARG A 12 -1.31 16.92 -6.68
N SER A 13 -2.53 16.38 -6.72
CA SER A 13 -3.76 17.07 -6.30
C SER A 13 -4.05 17.02 -4.79
N GLY A 14 -3.05 16.82 -3.93
CA GLY A 14 -3.23 16.82 -2.47
C GLY A 14 -3.94 15.60 -1.88
N THR A 15 -4.05 14.49 -2.62
CA THR A 15 -4.70 13.25 -2.14
C THR A 15 -4.02 12.68 -0.88
N THR A 16 -2.70 12.80 -0.77
CA THR A 16 -1.95 12.42 0.44
C THR A 16 -2.33 13.28 1.65
N LEU A 17 -2.47 14.60 1.47
CA LEU A 17 -2.88 15.52 2.54
C LEU A 17 -4.29 15.17 3.02
N LEU A 18 -5.23 15.01 2.08
CA LEU A 18 -6.60 14.59 2.38
C LEU A 18 -6.63 13.24 3.10
N GLY A 19 -5.83 12.28 2.63
CA GLY A 19 -5.70 10.97 3.24
C GLY A 19 -5.21 11.01 4.68
N ASN A 20 -4.20 11.83 4.97
CA ASN A 20 -3.70 12.03 6.33
C ASN A 20 -4.76 12.64 7.24
N LEU A 21 -5.47 13.69 6.78
CA LEU A 21 -6.56 14.31 7.56
C LEU A 21 -7.68 13.32 7.89
N LEU A 22 -8.05 12.47 6.93
CA LEU A 22 -9.04 11.40 7.15
C LEU A 22 -8.51 10.32 8.10
N GLY A 23 -7.20 10.08 8.12
CA GLY A 23 -6.54 9.15 9.02
C GLY A 23 -6.55 9.58 10.49
N GLU A 24 -6.75 10.87 10.77
CA GLU A 24 -6.91 11.40 12.14
C GLU A 24 -8.30 11.08 12.75
N LEU A 25 -9.26 10.63 11.93
CA LEU A 25 -10.59 10.29 12.42
C LEU A 25 -10.58 8.98 13.22
N PRO A 26 -11.24 8.92 14.39
CA PRO A 26 -11.36 7.68 15.16
C PRO A 26 -11.95 6.54 14.33
N GLY A 27 -11.25 5.40 14.29
CA GLY A 27 -11.68 4.22 13.54
C GLY A 27 -11.46 4.29 12.03
N ALA A 28 -10.78 5.33 11.52
CA ALA A 28 -10.28 5.38 10.16
C ALA A 28 -8.80 4.96 10.10
N VAL A 29 -8.41 4.36 8.98
CA VAL A 29 -7.00 4.07 8.70
C VAL A 29 -6.68 4.49 7.27
N HIS A 30 -5.72 5.40 7.13
CA HIS A 30 -5.18 5.78 5.84
C HIS A 30 -4.05 4.83 5.46
N VAL A 31 -4.28 3.99 4.44
CA VAL A 31 -3.33 2.95 4.01
C VAL A 31 -2.38 3.41 2.89
N GLY A 32 -2.47 4.68 2.48
CA GLY A 32 -1.67 5.22 1.37
C GLY A 32 -1.96 4.55 0.03
N GLU A 33 -0.96 4.55 -0.85
CA GLU A 33 -1.07 3.98 -2.19
C GLU A 33 -0.92 2.45 -2.16
N LEU A 34 -1.95 1.76 -1.66
CA LEU A 34 -1.93 0.31 -1.39
C LEU A 34 -1.49 -0.54 -2.59
N ARG A 35 -1.72 -0.06 -3.82
CA ARG A 35 -1.25 -0.73 -5.04
C ARG A 35 0.26 -0.97 -5.02
N TYR A 36 1.04 -0.02 -4.51
CA TYR A 36 2.51 -0.05 -4.50
C TYR A 36 3.11 -0.82 -3.32
N LEU A 37 2.28 -1.35 -2.41
CA LEU A 37 2.76 -2.19 -1.29
C LEU A 37 3.65 -3.33 -1.79
N TRP A 38 3.24 -4.02 -2.86
CA TRP A 38 3.95 -5.20 -3.36
C TRP A 38 5.16 -4.82 -4.22
N THR A 39 4.97 -3.97 -5.24
CA THR A 39 6.04 -3.59 -6.16
C THR A 39 7.13 -2.77 -5.48
N ASN A 40 6.76 -1.72 -4.75
CA ASN A 40 7.73 -0.80 -4.16
C ASN A 40 8.10 -1.24 -2.74
N GLY A 41 7.09 -1.60 -1.93
CA GLY A 41 7.31 -1.94 -0.53
C GLY A 41 8.03 -3.29 -0.34
N VAL A 42 7.47 -4.38 -0.87
CA VAL A 42 8.02 -5.73 -0.66
C VAL A 42 9.15 -6.07 -1.64
N LEU A 43 8.97 -5.79 -2.93
CA LEU A 43 9.98 -6.12 -3.95
C LEU A 43 11.08 -5.06 -4.08
N GLY A 44 10.91 -3.87 -3.50
CA GLY A 44 11.88 -2.78 -3.63
C GLY A 44 12.02 -2.24 -5.07
N ARG A 45 11.06 -2.53 -5.96
CA ARG A 45 11.09 -2.16 -7.37
C ARG A 45 10.35 -0.83 -7.58
N GLY A 46 10.97 0.28 -7.23
CA GLY A 46 10.41 1.60 -7.49
C GLY A 46 10.92 2.66 -6.52
N THR A 47 10.20 3.79 -6.48
CA THR A 47 10.42 4.86 -5.50
C THR A 47 9.45 4.71 -4.31
N ASN A 48 9.64 5.50 -3.25
CA ASN A 48 8.77 5.49 -2.07
C ASN A 48 8.75 4.14 -1.32
N THR A 49 9.92 3.57 -1.04
CA THR A 49 10.08 2.35 -0.22
C THR A 49 9.82 2.58 1.27
N LEU A 50 9.81 3.85 1.69
CA LEU A 50 9.57 4.26 3.07
C LEU A 50 8.08 4.42 3.36
N CYS A 51 7.67 3.94 4.52
CA CYS A 51 6.37 4.22 5.10
C CYS A 51 6.33 5.64 5.70
N GLY A 52 5.14 6.20 5.91
CA GLY A 52 4.96 7.49 6.60
C GLY A 52 5.54 7.53 8.03
N CYS A 53 5.84 6.37 8.63
CA CYS A 53 6.57 6.29 9.90
C CYS A 53 8.10 6.44 9.77
N GLY A 54 8.65 6.61 8.56
CA GLY A 54 10.07 6.78 8.29
C GLY A 54 10.91 5.50 8.15
N ARG A 55 10.31 4.31 8.34
CA ARG A 55 10.98 3.01 8.11
C ARG A 55 10.64 2.48 6.73
N ASP A 56 11.49 1.60 6.19
CA ASP A 56 11.12 0.79 5.02
C ASP A 56 9.80 0.05 5.29
N VAL A 57 8.97 -0.07 4.24
CA VAL A 57 7.63 -0.66 4.35
C VAL A 57 7.64 -2.03 5.02
N PRO A 58 8.54 -2.99 4.69
CA PRO A 58 8.60 -4.29 5.36
C PRO A 58 8.98 -4.22 6.85
N GLU A 59 9.63 -3.14 7.28
CA GLU A 59 10.02 -2.89 8.68
C GLU A 59 9.05 -2.00 9.44
N CYS A 60 8.00 -1.47 8.79
CA CYS A 60 6.91 -0.79 9.48
C CYS A 60 6.10 -1.82 10.30
N PRO A 61 5.87 -1.63 11.61
CA PRO A 61 5.16 -2.60 12.45
C PRO A 61 3.80 -3.03 11.90
N LEU A 62 3.05 -2.08 11.32
CA LEU A 62 1.76 -2.36 10.69
C LEU A 62 1.94 -3.28 9.47
N TRP A 63 2.79 -2.88 8.53
CA TRP A 63 2.96 -3.60 7.27
C TRP A 63 3.69 -4.93 7.45
N LYS A 64 4.67 -5.00 8.35
CA LYS A 64 5.35 -6.24 8.74
C LYS A 64 4.36 -7.30 9.19
N ALA A 65 3.42 -6.93 10.07
CA ALA A 65 2.37 -7.85 10.54
C ALA A 65 1.42 -8.27 9.41
N VAL A 66 1.02 -7.32 8.55
CA VAL A 66 0.14 -7.60 7.39
C VAL A 66 0.81 -8.54 6.39
N ILE A 67 2.07 -8.26 6.03
CA ILE A 67 2.87 -9.07 5.09
C ILE A 67 3.08 -10.47 5.66
N ALA A 68 3.50 -10.59 6.92
CA ALA A 68 3.67 -11.91 7.56
C ALA A 68 2.36 -12.72 7.55
N ARG A 69 1.21 -12.08 7.77
CA ARG A 69 -0.09 -12.75 7.75
C ARG A 69 -0.54 -13.18 6.36
N LEU A 70 -0.26 -12.40 5.32
CA LEU A 70 -0.74 -12.65 3.96
C LEU A 70 0.20 -13.50 3.12
N ALA A 71 1.51 -13.28 3.27
CA ALA A 71 2.54 -13.90 2.45
C ALA A 71 3.27 -15.05 3.15
N GLY A 72 3.19 -15.13 4.48
CA GLY A 72 3.85 -16.18 5.24
C GLY A 72 5.37 -16.18 5.06
N ALA A 73 5.93 -17.35 4.75
CA ALA A 73 7.37 -17.56 4.67
C ALA A 73 8.03 -16.96 3.42
N ASP A 74 7.27 -16.64 2.36
CA ASP A 74 7.83 -16.08 1.12
C ASP A 74 7.09 -14.80 0.67
N PRO A 75 7.42 -13.65 1.29
CA PRO A 75 6.93 -12.35 0.88
C PRO A 75 7.18 -12.00 -0.59
N ALA A 76 8.35 -12.38 -1.13
CA ALA A 76 8.74 -12.04 -2.49
C ALA A 76 7.87 -12.77 -3.51
N TRP A 77 7.69 -14.09 -3.37
CA TRP A 77 6.80 -14.87 -4.23
C TRP A 77 5.36 -14.38 -4.18
N HIS A 78 4.85 -14.05 -2.98
CA HIS A 78 3.51 -13.51 -2.85
C HIS A 78 3.37 -12.16 -3.56
N ALA A 79 4.35 -11.28 -3.38
CA ALA A 79 4.37 -9.98 -4.01
C ALA A 79 4.38 -10.09 -5.54
N GLU A 80 5.20 -10.96 -6.12
CA GLU A 80 5.22 -11.20 -7.57
C GLU A 80 3.84 -11.61 -8.10
N ARG A 81 3.16 -12.53 -7.40
CA ARG A 81 1.80 -12.93 -7.79
C ARG A 81 0.78 -11.82 -7.63
N ALA A 82 0.91 -10.99 -6.59
CA ALA A 82 0.02 -9.85 -6.39
C ALA A 82 0.20 -8.82 -7.51
N VAL A 83 1.45 -8.51 -7.88
CA VAL A 83 1.78 -7.60 -8.99
C VAL A 83 1.26 -8.14 -10.32
N ALA A 84 1.51 -9.41 -10.63
CA ALA A 84 1.02 -10.04 -11.86
C ALA A 84 -0.52 -9.96 -11.97
N ARG A 85 -1.24 -10.22 -10.87
CA ARG A 85 -2.72 -10.06 -10.83
C ARG A 85 -3.16 -8.62 -11.04
N GLN A 86 -2.50 -7.66 -10.40
CA GLN A 86 -2.80 -6.24 -10.58
C GLN A 86 -2.63 -5.82 -12.04
N GLN A 87 -1.54 -6.24 -12.68
CA GLN A 87 -1.27 -5.96 -14.10
C GLN A 87 -2.32 -6.59 -15.02
N ALA A 88 -2.69 -7.85 -14.79
CA ALA A 88 -3.71 -8.52 -15.59
C ALA A 88 -5.12 -7.92 -15.43
N ALA A 89 -5.42 -7.34 -14.27
CA ALA A 89 -6.72 -6.73 -13.98
C ALA A 89 -6.83 -5.26 -14.42
N LEU A 90 -5.70 -4.56 -14.59
CA LEU A 90 -5.68 -3.18 -15.02
C LEU A 90 -6.11 -3.06 -16.48
N ARG A 91 -7.23 -2.36 -16.67
CA ARG A 91 -7.72 -1.99 -18.00
C ARG A 91 -7.41 -0.51 -18.23
N THR A 92 -6.16 -0.22 -18.54
CA THR A 92 -5.78 1.09 -19.06
C THR A 92 -6.02 1.07 -20.56
N ARG A 93 -6.90 1.97 -21.05
CA ARG A 93 -6.97 2.27 -22.48
C ARG A 93 -5.78 3.13 -22.89
#